data_AF-A0A1V4TJR7-F1
#
_entry.id   AF-A0A1V4TJR7-F1
#
_cell.length_a   1.000
_cell.length_b   1.000
_cell.length_c   1.000
_cell.angle_alpha   90.00
_cell.angle_beta   90.00
_cell.angle_gamma   90.00
#
_symmetry.space_group_name_H-M   'P 1'
#
loop_
_entity.id
_entity.type
_entity.pdbx_description
1 polymer ?
#
loop_
_entity_poly.entity_id
_entity_poly.type
_entity_poly.pdbx_seq_one_letter_code
_entity_poly.pdbx_strand_id
1 'polypeptide(L)'
;MKLEVHTFDPELICVLMGKGTVPEGCDLVLGEDAQLTFRRMFTGRVKHFPIILHFDIELLSDRGACTVVDWLFERSNGRNVEKVVVEYQDVRMDAAQMRILLGCER
;
A
#
# COMPACT_ATOMS: atom_id res chain seq x y z
N MET A 1 2.30 -4.67 -10.43
CA MET A 1 1.78 -3.30 -10.35
C MET A 1 2.49 -2.51 -9.26
N LYS A 2 2.45 -1.18 -9.26
CA LYS A 2 3.08 -0.33 -8.24
C LYS A 2 2.05 0.35 -7.34
N LEU A 3 2.32 0.32 -6.04
CA LEU A 3 1.56 1.02 -5.01
C LEU A 3 2.49 1.93 -4.20
N GLU A 4 2.11 3.19 -4.04
CA GLU A 4 2.78 4.14 -3.17
C GLU A 4 1.82 4.61 -2.09
N VAL A 5 2.24 4.53 -0.83
CA VAL A 5 1.47 5.03 0.31
C VAL A 5 2.22 6.21 0.90
N HIS A 6 1.60 7.38 0.87
CA HIS A 6 2.14 8.60 1.45
C HIS A 6 1.57 8.79 2.84
N THR A 7 2.44 8.95 3.83
CA THR A 7 2.04 9.00 5.23
C THR A 7 2.92 9.93 6.05
N PHE A 8 2.39 10.45 7.14
CA PHE A 8 3.19 11.09 8.19
C PHE A 8 3.38 10.18 9.42
N ASP A 9 2.85 8.96 9.39
CA ASP A 9 3.03 7.96 10.43
C ASP A 9 4.29 7.10 10.12
N PRO A 10 5.39 7.26 10.88
CA PRO A 10 6.62 6.50 10.65
C PRO A 10 6.46 5.00 10.91
N GLU A 11 5.45 4.60 11.69
CA GLU A 11 5.20 3.20 12.03
C GLU A 11 4.26 2.51 11.05
N LEU A 12 3.72 3.23 10.05
CA LEU A 12 2.74 2.66 9.13
C LEU A 12 3.27 1.43 8.41
N ILE A 13 4.54 1.40 8.00
CA ILE A 13 5.13 0.23 7.34
C ILE A 13 5.07 -1.02 8.22
N CYS A 14 5.34 -0.88 9.52
CA CYS A 14 5.29 -1.96 10.49
C CYS A 14 3.84 -2.45 10.68
N VAL A 15 2.88 -1.53 10.72
CA VAL A 15 1.44 -1.83 10.83
C VAL A 15 0.93 -2.59 9.59
N LEU A 16 1.26 -2.08 8.40
CA LEU A 16 0.87 -2.67 7.11
C LEU A 16 1.44 -4.09 6.96
N MET A 17 2.73 -4.26 7.25
CA MET A 17 3.42 -5.55 7.10
C MET A 17 3.20 -6.50 8.28
N GLY A 18 2.63 -6.03 9.38
CA GLY A 18 2.44 -6.81 10.61
C GLY A 18 3.76 -7.27 11.26
N LYS A 19 4.84 -6.51 11.08
CA LYS A 19 6.20 -6.87 11.51
C LYS A 19 6.84 -5.69 12.24
N GLY A 20 7.65 -5.97 13.27
CA GLY A 20 8.33 -4.92 14.05
C GLY A 20 9.50 -4.26 13.31
N THR A 21 10.09 -4.92 12.31
CA THR A 21 11.11 -4.33 11.43
C THR A 21 10.91 -4.89 10.03
N VAL A 22 10.88 -4.01 9.03
CA VAL A 22 10.58 -4.37 7.64
C VAL A 22 11.77 -3.98 6.76
N PRO A 23 12.62 -4.95 6.35
CA PRO A 23 13.68 -4.69 5.39
C PRO A 23 13.13 -4.55 3.96
N GLU A 24 13.85 -3.83 3.10
CA GLU A 24 13.57 -3.80 1.66
C GLU A 24 13.62 -5.23 1.07
N GLY A 25 12.73 -5.50 0.12
CA GLY A 25 12.50 -6.83 -0.44
C GLY A 25 11.63 -7.74 0.43
N CYS A 26 11.13 -7.26 1.57
CA CYS A 26 10.24 -8.06 2.40
C CYS A 26 8.89 -8.29 1.71
N ASP A 27 8.54 -9.56 1.56
CA ASP A 27 7.24 -9.98 1.05
C ASP A 27 6.16 -10.04 2.13
N LEU A 28 4.94 -9.79 1.70
CA LEU A 28 3.69 -9.97 2.41
C LEU A 28 2.71 -10.68 1.47
N VAL A 29 2.27 -11.87 1.87
CA VAL A 29 1.26 -12.63 1.15
C VAL A 29 -0.10 -12.34 1.76
N LEU A 30 -1.06 -11.92 0.94
CA LEU A 30 -2.44 -11.63 1.35
C LEU A 30 -3.35 -12.77 0.90
N GLY A 31 -3.41 -13.82 1.73
CA GLY A 31 -4.15 -15.03 1.39
C GLY A 31 -3.61 -15.70 0.13
N GLU A 32 -4.51 -16.16 -0.75
CA GLU A 32 -4.14 -16.75 -2.05
C GLU A 32 -4.28 -15.75 -3.21
N ASP A 33 -4.72 -14.52 -2.92
CA ASP A 33 -5.20 -13.59 -3.95
C ASP A 33 -4.17 -12.56 -4.40
N ALA A 34 -3.21 -12.20 -3.53
CA ALA A 34 -2.21 -11.20 -3.84
C ALA A 34 -0.93 -11.34 -3.02
N GLN A 35 0.17 -10.83 -3.56
CA GLN A 35 1.44 -10.67 -2.87
C GLN A 35 1.92 -9.22 -3.02
N LEU A 36 2.46 -8.66 -1.95
CA LEU A 36 3.12 -7.35 -1.93
C LEU A 36 4.59 -7.53 -1.55
N THR A 37 5.46 -6.89 -2.32
CA THR A 37 6.88 -6.79 -1.99
C THR A 37 7.18 -5.35 -1.61
N PHE A 38 7.60 -5.11 -0.37
CA PHE A 38 8.08 -3.80 0.03
C PHE A 38 9.41 -3.50 -0.67
N ARG A 39 9.48 -2.41 -1.43
CA ARG A 39 10.66 -2.09 -2.24
C ARG A 39 11.58 -1.13 -1.54
N ARG A 40 11.03 -0.02 -1.04
CA ARG A 40 11.81 1.04 -0.38
C ARG A 40 10.89 2.02 0.33
N MET A 41 11.48 2.75 1.26
CA MET A 41 10.87 3.92 1.91
C MET A 41 11.65 5.16 1.52
N PHE A 42 10.96 6.21 1.10
CA PHE A 42 11.54 7.53 0.93
C PHE A 42 11.14 8.45 2.07
N THR A 43 12.13 9.06 2.72
CA THR A 43 11.93 10.07 3.76
C THR A 43 12.51 11.39 3.28
N GLY A 44 11.67 12.42 3.21
CA GLY A 44 12.14 13.77 2.87
C GLY A 44 12.96 14.37 4.02
N ARG A 45 13.89 15.27 3.68
CA ARG A 45 14.70 16.00 4.68
C ARG A 45 13.97 17.19 5.31
N VAL A 46 12.75 17.49 4.85
CA VAL A 46 11.97 18.66 5.25
C VAL A 46 10.83 18.21 6.15
N LYS A 47 10.56 18.96 7.24
CA LYS A 47 9.64 18.59 8.32
C LYS A 47 8.21 18.24 7.87
N HIS A 48 7.77 18.75 6.72
CA HIS A 48 6.41 18.54 6.19
C HIS A 48 6.38 17.66 4.94
N PHE A 49 7.46 16.94 4.65
CA PHE A 49 7.48 16.00 3.54
C PHE A 49 6.97 14.62 4.02
N PRO A 50 5.96 14.03 3.38
CA PRO A 50 5.43 12.73 3.78
C PRO A 50 6.46 11.62 3.52
N ILE A 51 6.44 10.61 4.36
CA ILE A 51 7.12 9.34 4.10
C ILE A 51 6.38 8.66 2.95
N ILE A 52 7.12 8.12 1.99
CA ILE A 52 6.57 7.40 0.84
C ILE A 52 7.00 5.94 0.92
N LEU A 53 6.04 5.04 1.07
CA LEU A 53 6.24 3.60 1.08
C LEU A 53 5.96 3.06 -0.32
N HIS A 54 6.95 2.41 -0.95
CA HIS A 54 6.77 1.80 -2.27
C HIS A 54 6.62 0.28 -2.16
N PHE A 55 5.59 -0.25 -2.81
CA PHE A 55 5.33 -1.67 -2.94
C PHE A 55 5.17 -2.06 -4.40
N ASP A 56 5.71 -3.23 -4.75
CA ASP A 56 5.28 -3.95 -5.93
C ASP A 56 4.13 -4.90 -5.52
N ILE A 57 3.08 -4.94 -6.32
CA ILE A 57 1.90 -5.80 -6.15
C ILE A 57 1.89 -6.84 -7.26
N GLU A 58 1.72 -8.09 -6.89
CA GLU A 58 1.37 -9.19 -7.77
C GLU A 58 -0.04 -9.67 -7.41
N LEU A 59 -0.95 -9.65 -8.39
CA LEU A 59 -2.29 -10.23 -8.22
C LEU A 59 -2.25 -11.66 -8.71
N LEU A 60 -2.72 -12.57 -7.86
CA LEU A 60 -2.67 -14.01 -8.07
C LEU A 60 -4.06 -14.58 -8.42
N SER A 61 -5.11 -13.80 -8.20
CA SER A 61 -6.50 -14.15 -8.52
C SER A 61 -7.30 -12.93 -8.96
N ASP A 62 -8.51 -13.16 -9.49
CA ASP A 62 -9.48 -12.11 -9.84
C ASP A 62 -9.93 -11.29 -8.61
N ARG A 63 -9.76 -11.81 -7.40
CA ARG A 63 -10.08 -11.11 -6.15
C ARG A 63 -8.91 -10.30 -5.59
N GLY A 64 -7.71 -10.47 -6.13
CA GLY A 64 -6.49 -9.84 -5.63
C GLY A 64 -6.62 -8.33 -5.44
N ALA A 65 -7.22 -7.63 -6.40
CA ALA A 65 -7.44 -6.19 -6.31
C ALA A 65 -8.30 -5.80 -5.09
N CYS A 66 -9.40 -6.53 -4.84
CA CYS A 66 -10.23 -6.31 -3.65
C CYS A 66 -9.47 -6.62 -2.37
N THR A 67 -8.73 -7.74 -2.33
CA THR A 67 -7.97 -8.17 -1.15
C THR A 67 -6.90 -7.15 -0.78
N VAL A 68 -6.17 -6.58 -1.76
CA VAL A 68 -5.18 -5.51 -1.52
C VAL A 68 -5.85 -4.25 -0.96
N VAL A 69 -6.99 -3.87 -1.50
CA VAL A 69 -7.70 -2.65 -1.06
C VAL A 69 -8.24 -2.83 0.35
N ASP A 70 -8.90 -3.95 0.64
CA ASP A 70 -9.47 -4.21 1.95
C ASP A 70 -8.37 -4.29 3.02
N TRP A 71 -7.26 -4.97 2.72
CA TRP A 71 -6.08 -5.00 3.58
C TRP A 71 -5.56 -3.59 3.89
N LEU A 72 -5.37 -2.76 2.86
CA LEU A 72 -4.81 -1.42 3.04
C LEU A 72 -5.70 -0.58 3.95
N PHE A 73 -7.01 -0.55 3.67
CA PHE A 73 -7.97 0.25 4.43
C PHE A 73 -8.14 -0.25 5.86
N GLU A 74 -8.19 -1.56 6.07
CA GLU A 74 -8.29 -2.14 7.42
C GLU A 74 -7.05 -1.79 8.25
N ARG A 75 -5.85 -1.99 7.69
CA ARG A 75 -4.57 -1.78 8.40
C ARG A 75 -4.23 -0.31 8.60
N SER A 76 -4.64 0.57 7.68
CA SER A 76 -4.42 2.00 7.79
C SER A 76 -5.54 2.73 8.55
N ASN A 77 -6.59 2.03 9.01
CA ASN A 77 -7.71 2.69 9.67
C ASN A 77 -7.25 3.47 10.92
N GLY A 78 -7.66 4.74 11.01
CA GLY A 78 -7.23 5.64 12.09
C GLY A 78 -5.76 6.07 12.02
N ARG A 79 -5.04 5.76 10.94
CA ARG A 79 -3.65 6.18 10.71
C ARG A 79 -3.57 7.37 9.76
N ASN A 80 -2.47 8.11 9.83
CA ASN A 80 -2.27 9.31 9.02
C ASN A 80 -1.75 8.96 7.62
N VAL A 81 -2.64 8.46 6.76
CA VAL A 81 -2.38 8.28 5.33
C VAL A 81 -2.87 9.52 4.58
N GLU A 82 -1.93 10.23 3.95
CA GLU A 82 -2.23 11.45 3.21
C GLU A 82 -2.80 11.14 1.83
N LYS A 83 -2.19 10.18 1.12
CA LYS A 83 -2.64 9.73 -0.19
C LYS A 83 -2.08 8.36 -0.56
N VAL A 84 -2.70 7.75 -1.56
CA VAL A 84 -2.26 6.50 -2.18
C VAL A 84 -2.16 6.70 -3.68
N VAL A 85 -1.12 6.15 -4.28
CA VAL A 85 -0.89 6.17 -5.72
C VAL A 85 -0.82 4.74 -6.22
N VAL A 86 -1.61 4.40 -7.24
CA VAL A 86 -1.56 3.11 -7.93
C VAL A 86 -1.18 3.35 -9.39
N GLU A 87 -0.13 2.69 -9.88
CA GLU A 87 0.34 2.87 -11.27
C GLU A 87 0.42 4.36 -11.68
N TYR A 88 1.07 5.17 -10.83
CA TYR A 88 1.26 6.62 -11.02
C TYR A 88 0.00 7.48 -10.97
N GLN A 89 -1.16 6.91 -10.62
CA GLN A 89 -2.43 7.63 -10.46
C GLN A 89 -2.77 7.79 -8.98
N ASP A 90 -2.98 9.04 -8.56
CA ASP A 90 -3.42 9.38 -7.20
C ASP A 90 -4.90 9.00 -7.02
N VAL A 91 -5.18 8.15 -6.03
CA VAL A 91 -6.52 7.66 -5.69
C VAL A 91 -7.05 8.21 -4.36
N ARG A 92 -6.28 9.04 -3.65
CA ARG A 92 -6.71 9.71 -2.40
C ARG A 92 -7.46 8.83 -1.38
N MET A 93 -7.05 7.57 -1.20
CA MET A 93 -7.76 6.60 -0.33
C MET A 93 -9.24 6.42 -0.72
N ASP A 94 -9.55 6.36 -2.01
CA ASP A 94 -10.84 5.90 -2.53
C ASP A 94 -10.77 4.41 -2.89
N ALA A 95 -11.46 3.58 -2.10
CA ALA A 95 -11.46 2.13 -2.28
C ALA A 95 -12.05 1.71 -3.65
N ALA A 96 -13.07 2.40 -4.14
CA ALA A 96 -13.70 2.06 -5.41
C ALA A 96 -12.78 2.40 -6.58
N GLN A 97 -12.17 3.59 -6.56
CA GLN A 97 -11.19 3.99 -7.58
C GLN A 97 -9.96 3.07 -7.58
N MET A 98 -9.46 2.71 -6.39
CA MET A 98 -8.30 1.84 -6.25
C MET A 98 -8.57 0.43 -6.79
N ARG A 99 -9.75 -0.15 -6.51
CA ARG A 99 -10.17 -1.45 -7.07
C ARG A 99 -10.19 -1.42 -8.60
N ILE A 100 -10.75 -0.37 -9.21
CA ILE A 100 -10.78 -0.21 -10.67
C ILE A 100 -9.37 -0.18 -11.25
N LEU A 101 -8.46 0.61 -10.65
CA LEU A 101 -7.09 0.75 -11.15
C LEU A 101 -6.22 -0.49 -10.97
N LEU A 102 -6.48 -1.29 -9.93
CA LEU A 102 -5.83 -2.58 -9.74
C LEU A 102 -6.40 -3.70 -10.64
N GLY A 103 -7.43 -3.41 -11.45
CA GLY A 103 -8.01 -4.37 -12.39
C GLY A 103 -9.19 -5.17 -11.84
N CYS A 104 -9.83 -4.73 -10.76
CA CYS A 104 -11.14 -5.25 -10.39
C CYS A 104 -12.17 -4.68 -11.37
N GLU A 105 -12.53 -5.44 -12.40
CA GLU A 105 -13.73 -5.17 -13.17
C GLU A 105 -14.96 -5.47 -12.31
N ARG A 106 -15.99 -4.62 -12.41
CA ARG A 106 -17.18 -4.61 -11.55
C ARG A 106 -17.88 -5.95 -11.39
#